data_AF-A0A2E2DBM6-F1
#
_entry.id   AF-A0A2E2DBM6-F1
#
_cell.length_a   1.000
_cell.length_b   1.000
_cell.length_c   1.000
_cell.angle_alpha   90.00
_cell.angle_beta   90.00
_cell.angle_gamma   90.00
#
_symmetry.space_group_name_H-M   'P 1'
#
loop_
_entity.id
_entity.type
_entity.pdbx_description
1 polymer ?
#
loop_
_entity_poly.entity_id
_entity_poly.type
_entity_poly.pdbx_seq_one_letter_code
_entity_poly.pdbx_strand_id
1 'polypeptide(L)'
;MTTKNIYSTLSVFPNTKVRKLHFDQGLTLIELMIVVAILGVLAMIAVPSYQQYKEEADRQLAIADLTEVRFYIERFYAETNRFPADITELGNLPNNGNDPWGNPYVYLNIANAGPGIKGQVRKDKKLNPINTQYDFYSKGKDGVTKKQISNKDSLDDIIIARDGLFIGVAEDF
;
A
#
# COMPACT_ATOMS: atom_id res chain seq x y z
N MET A 1 25.64 62.43 75.71
CA MET A 1 24.56 61.64 75.08
C MET A 1 25.13 60.97 73.85
N THR A 2 24.94 59.66 73.81
CA THR A 2 25.68 58.67 73.04
C THR A 2 24.81 58.19 71.89
N THR A 3 25.36 58.09 70.67
CA THR A 3 24.98 57.03 69.71
C THR A 3 26.15 56.77 68.74
N LYS A 4 26.97 55.76 69.07
CA LYS A 4 27.45 54.80 68.06
C LYS A 4 26.19 54.00 67.62
N ASN A 5 26.06 53.42 66.43
CA ASN A 5 26.91 52.36 65.90
C ASN A 5 26.25 51.78 64.62
N ILE A 6 27.02 50.98 63.85
CA ILE A 6 26.62 49.88 62.91
C ILE A 6 25.72 50.27 61.72
N TYR A 7 26.02 50.01 60.44
CA TYR A 7 26.47 48.78 59.78
C TYR A 7 27.10 49.10 58.42
N SER A 8 28.07 48.30 57.98
CA SER A 8 28.09 47.67 56.63
C SER A 8 29.50 47.14 56.35
N THR A 9 29.72 45.89 56.74
CA THR A 9 30.84 45.09 56.24
C THR A 9 30.51 44.64 54.82
N LEU A 10 30.84 45.43 53.81
CA LEU A 10 30.79 44.98 52.42
C LEU A 10 31.96 44.02 52.18
N SER A 11 31.67 42.73 52.29
CA SER A 11 32.54 41.65 51.81
C SER A 11 32.76 41.81 50.31
N VAL A 12 33.98 42.14 49.91
CA VAL A 12 34.40 42.15 48.50
C VAL A 12 34.48 40.69 48.04
N PHE A 13 33.45 40.20 47.35
CA PHE A 13 33.54 38.93 46.63
C PHE A 13 34.27 39.17 45.31
N PRO A 14 35.35 38.41 44.99
CA PRO A 14 36.00 38.52 43.69
C PRO A 14 35.06 38.03 42.59
N ASN A 15 34.96 38.82 41.52
CA ASN A 15 34.16 38.53 40.34
C ASN A 15 34.77 37.33 39.58
N THR A 16 34.28 36.12 39.84
CA THR A 16 34.69 34.93 39.09
C THR A 16 34.11 35.02 37.69
N LYS A 17 34.93 35.39 36.70
CA LYS A 17 34.60 35.24 35.28
C LYS A 17 34.37 33.75 34.98
N VAL A 18 33.11 33.34 34.90
CA VAL A 18 32.75 32.02 34.39
C VAL A 18 33.16 31.97 32.91
N ARG A 19 34.19 31.21 32.58
CA ARG A 19 34.55 30.96 31.17
C ARG A 19 33.41 30.17 30.55
N LYS A 20 32.67 30.78 29.61
CA LYS A 20 31.85 30.01 28.68
C LYS A 20 32.81 29.12 27.88
N LEU A 21 32.69 27.81 28.02
CA LEU A 21 33.31 26.85 27.12
C LEU A 21 32.68 27.06 25.75
N HIS A 22 33.38 27.74 24.84
CA HIS A 22 33.00 27.73 23.42
C HIS A 22 33.38 26.35 22.87
N PHE A 23 32.36 25.55 22.57
CA PHE A 23 32.51 24.36 21.74
C PHE A 23 32.56 24.84 20.30
N ASP A 24 33.76 24.99 19.74
CA ASP A 24 33.93 25.16 18.29
C ASP A 24 33.61 23.81 17.62
N GLN A 25 32.33 23.58 17.32
CA GLN A 25 31.84 22.38 16.63
C GLN A 25 31.64 22.68 15.15
N GLY A 26 32.71 22.57 14.37
CA GLY A 26 32.63 22.46 12.91
C GLY A 26 32.78 21.00 12.50
N LEU A 27 31.85 20.48 11.69
CA LEU A 27 32.01 19.19 11.03
C LEU A 27 33.16 19.25 10.02
N THR A 28 34.01 18.24 10.02
CA THR A 28 35.06 18.14 9.00
C THR A 28 34.48 17.66 7.68
N LEU A 29 35.10 18.06 6.55
CA LEU A 29 34.70 17.56 5.23
C LEU A 29 34.79 16.03 5.15
N ILE A 30 35.82 15.44 5.77
CA ILE A 30 36.00 13.99 5.79
C ILE A 30 34.91 13.27 6.59
N GLU A 31 34.44 13.86 7.68
CA GLU A 31 33.36 13.31 8.50
C GLU A 31 32.04 13.30 7.74
N LEU A 32 31.73 14.37 7.02
CA LEU A 32 30.57 14.40 6.13
C LEU A 32 30.70 13.36 4.99
N MET A 33 31.90 13.21 4.41
CA MET A 33 32.13 12.21 3.36
C MET A 33 31.89 10.78 3.85
N ILE A 34 32.36 10.44 5.06
CA ILE A 34 32.14 9.12 5.65
C ILE A 34 30.65 8.90 5.96
N VAL A 35 29.95 9.91 6.50
CA VAL A 35 28.51 9.82 6.77
C VAL A 35 27.73 9.56 5.49
N VAL A 36 27.99 10.30 4.42
CA VAL A 36 27.31 10.11 3.12
C VAL A 36 27.66 8.75 2.52
N ALA A 37 28.91 8.29 2.68
CA ALA A 37 29.31 6.96 2.22
C ALA A 37 28.52 5.84 2.94
N ILE A 38 28.39 5.92 4.26
CA ILE A 38 27.61 4.95 5.05
C ILE A 38 26.12 5.02 4.67
N LEU A 39 25.56 6.22 4.53
CA LEU A 39 24.17 6.40 4.09
C LEU A 39 23.93 5.83 2.69
N GLY A 40 24.89 5.95 1.78
CA GLY A 40 24.82 5.35 0.44
C GLY A 40 24.73 3.82 0.49
N VAL A 41 25.54 3.18 1.34
CA VAL A 41 25.49 1.72 1.54
C VAL A 41 24.15 1.29 2.13
N LEU A 42 23.66 2.00 3.16
CA LEU A 42 22.37 1.68 3.79
C LEU A 42 21.21 1.85 2.80
N ALA A 43 21.19 2.93 2.02
CA ALA A 43 20.13 3.20 1.05
C ALA A 43 20.05 2.12 -0.04
N MET A 44 21.19 1.58 -0.49
CA MET A 44 21.23 0.52 -1.50
C MET A 44 20.52 -0.76 -1.04
N ILE A 45 20.54 -1.07 0.26
CA ILE A 45 19.87 -2.24 0.84
C ILE A 45 18.42 -1.89 1.21
N ALA A 46 18.22 -0.72 1.83
CA ALA A 46 16.93 -0.33 2.39
C ALA A 46 15.85 -0.09 1.31
N VAL A 47 16.20 0.56 0.20
CA VAL A 47 15.23 0.92 -0.86
C VAL A 47 14.57 -0.30 -1.50
N PRO A 48 15.31 -1.29 -2.08
CA PRO A 48 14.67 -2.45 -2.70
C PRO A 48 13.89 -3.29 -1.66
N SER A 49 14.39 -3.41 -0.44
CA SER A 49 13.68 -4.13 0.64
C SER A 49 12.34 -3.47 0.99
N TYR A 50 12.32 -2.14 1.13
CA TYR A 50 11.09 -1.40 1.39
C TYR A 50 10.08 -1.54 0.23
N GLN A 51 10.56 -1.47 -1.02
CA GLN A 51 9.70 -1.65 -2.20
C GLN A 51 9.05 -3.04 -2.24
N GLN A 52 9.80 -4.11 -1.93
CA GLN A 52 9.25 -5.46 -1.87
C GLN A 52 8.21 -5.62 -0.75
N TYR A 53 8.49 -5.06 0.43
CA TYR A 53 7.54 -5.08 1.54
C TYR A 53 6.23 -4.35 1.19
N LYS A 54 6.35 -3.15 0.61
CA LYS A 54 5.18 -2.38 0.17
C LYS A 54 4.37 -3.16 -0.87
N GLU A 55 5.04 -3.77 -1.85
CA GLU A 55 4.37 -4.56 -2.88
C GLU A 55 3.56 -5.73 -2.30
N GLU A 56 4.13 -6.46 -1.33
CA GLU A 56 3.41 -7.53 -0.65
C GLU A 56 2.21 -6.98 0.14
N ALA A 57 2.37 -5.85 0.83
CA ALA A 57 1.27 -5.21 1.54
C ALA A 57 0.14 -4.79 0.58
N ASP A 58 0.49 -4.19 -0.56
CA ASP A 58 -0.45 -3.78 -1.61
C ASP A 58 -1.20 -5.01 -2.17
N ARG A 59 -0.52 -6.14 -2.41
CA ARG A 59 -1.20 -7.40 -2.80
C ARG A 59 -2.18 -7.89 -1.75
N GLN A 60 -1.79 -7.91 -0.47
CA GLN A 60 -2.67 -8.37 0.61
C GLN A 60 -3.89 -7.46 0.78
N LEU A 61 -3.72 -6.15 0.61
CA LEU A 61 -4.82 -5.19 0.60
C LEU A 61 -5.79 -5.46 -0.55
N ALA A 62 -5.28 -5.68 -1.77
CA ALA A 62 -6.13 -6.03 -2.91
C ALA A 62 -6.90 -7.33 -2.67
N ILE A 63 -6.27 -8.37 -2.12
CA ILE A 63 -6.94 -9.63 -1.75
C ILE A 63 -8.06 -9.39 -0.72
N ALA A 64 -7.82 -8.54 0.27
CA ALA A 64 -8.82 -8.17 1.27
C ALA A 64 -10.00 -7.41 0.64
N ASP A 65 -9.74 -6.42 -0.20
CA ASP A 65 -10.76 -5.66 -0.94
C ASP A 65 -11.60 -6.60 -1.83
N LEU A 66 -10.97 -7.52 -2.57
CA LEU A 66 -11.67 -8.49 -3.40
C LEU A 66 -12.60 -9.39 -2.58
N THR A 67 -12.13 -9.81 -1.41
CA THR A 67 -12.90 -10.64 -0.48
C THR A 67 -14.10 -9.86 0.07
N GLU A 68 -13.91 -8.60 0.46
CA GLU A 68 -14.97 -7.73 0.96
C GLU A 68 -16.05 -7.50 -0.10
N VAL A 69 -15.65 -7.08 -1.30
CA VAL A 69 -16.59 -6.78 -2.38
C VAL A 69 -17.34 -8.03 -2.84
N ARG A 70 -16.71 -9.20 -2.80
CA ARG A 70 -17.41 -10.47 -3.03
C ARG A 70 -18.60 -10.65 -2.08
N PHE A 71 -18.45 -10.35 -0.79
CA PHE A 71 -19.58 -10.41 0.14
C PHE A 71 -20.70 -9.44 -0.24
N TYR A 72 -20.35 -8.24 -0.76
CA TYR A 72 -21.35 -7.30 -1.27
C TYR A 72 -22.07 -7.83 -2.51
N ILE A 73 -21.36 -8.48 -3.44
CA ILE A 73 -21.94 -9.14 -4.61
C ILE A 73 -22.90 -10.26 -4.19
N GLU A 74 -22.48 -11.12 -3.26
CA GLU A 74 -23.29 -12.24 -2.76
C GLU A 74 -24.56 -11.74 -2.05
N ARG A 75 -24.42 -10.69 -1.22
CA ARG A 75 -25.56 -10.04 -0.57
C ARG A 75 -26.53 -9.45 -1.59
N PHE A 76 -26.01 -8.73 -2.58
CA PHE A 76 -26.84 -8.15 -3.65
C PHE A 76 -27.61 -9.23 -4.40
N TYR A 77 -26.97 -10.36 -4.70
CA TYR A 77 -27.63 -11.51 -5.30
C TYR A 77 -28.74 -12.07 -4.42
N ALA A 78 -28.50 -12.22 -3.12
CA ALA A 78 -29.50 -12.73 -2.17
C ALA A 78 -30.73 -11.81 -2.08
N GLU A 79 -30.55 -10.49 -2.22
CA GLU A 79 -31.63 -9.51 -2.15
C GLU A 79 -32.40 -9.35 -3.48
N THR A 80 -31.71 -9.47 -4.62
CA THR A 80 -32.28 -9.14 -5.94
C THR A 80 -32.45 -10.32 -6.90
N ASN A 81 -31.98 -11.51 -6.51
CA ASN A 81 -31.91 -12.73 -7.34
C ASN A 81 -31.16 -12.56 -8.68
N ARG A 82 -30.27 -11.57 -8.77
CA ARG A 82 -29.39 -11.36 -9.93
C ARG A 82 -28.03 -10.84 -9.50
N PHE A 83 -27.02 -11.11 -10.32
CA PHE A 83 -25.72 -10.43 -10.16
C PHE A 83 -25.83 -8.97 -10.65
N PRO A 84 -25.06 -8.05 -10.07
CA PRO A 84 -25.01 -6.66 -10.54
C PRO A 84 -24.55 -6.63 -12.00
N ALA A 85 -25.10 -5.73 -12.82
CA ALA A 85 -24.65 -5.59 -14.21
C ALA A 85 -23.30 -4.86 -14.26
N ASP A 86 -23.11 -3.91 -13.36
CA ASP A 86 -21.87 -3.17 -13.14
C ASP A 86 -21.54 -3.10 -11.64
N ILE A 87 -20.25 -3.04 -11.29
CA ILE A 87 -19.80 -3.01 -9.89
C ILE A 87 -20.31 -1.78 -9.13
N THR A 88 -20.59 -0.68 -9.82
CA THR A 88 -21.14 0.54 -9.24
C THR A 88 -22.55 0.37 -8.64
N GLU A 89 -23.29 -0.67 -9.04
CA GLU A 89 -24.60 -0.99 -8.43
C GLU A 89 -24.49 -1.42 -6.97
N LEU A 90 -23.31 -1.85 -6.50
CA LEU A 90 -23.08 -2.23 -5.11
C LEU A 90 -22.98 -1.03 -4.17
N GLY A 91 -22.91 0.20 -4.71
CA GLY A 91 -22.75 1.42 -3.94
C GLY A 91 -21.29 1.71 -3.61
N ASN A 92 -20.99 1.98 -2.34
CA ASN A 92 -19.65 2.37 -1.91
C ASN A 92 -18.71 1.17 -1.91
N LEU A 93 -17.72 1.18 -2.80
CA LEU A 93 -16.65 0.19 -2.86
C LEU A 93 -15.46 0.64 -2.01
N PRO A 94 -14.63 -0.30 -1.51
CA PRO A 94 -13.34 0.02 -0.92
C PRO A 94 -12.53 0.94 -1.84
N ASN A 95 -11.86 1.94 -1.26
CA ASN A 95 -10.98 2.86 -1.99
C ASN A 95 -11.60 3.48 -3.26
N ASN A 96 -12.92 3.73 -3.24
CA ASN A 96 -13.70 4.23 -4.37
C ASN A 96 -13.63 3.34 -5.63
N GLY A 97 -13.43 2.02 -5.45
CA GLY A 97 -13.33 1.06 -6.53
C GLY A 97 -11.95 0.98 -7.19
N ASN A 98 -10.92 1.59 -6.58
CA ASN A 98 -9.55 1.47 -7.04
C ASN A 98 -8.75 0.49 -6.16
N ASP A 99 -7.85 -0.24 -6.79
CA ASP A 99 -6.89 -1.10 -6.13
C ASP A 99 -5.74 -0.28 -5.49
N PRO A 100 -4.87 -0.92 -4.70
CA PRO A 100 -3.76 -0.25 -3.99
C PRO A 100 -2.74 0.43 -4.92
N TRP A 101 -2.68 0.05 -6.18
CA TRP A 101 -1.82 0.68 -7.20
C TRP A 101 -2.53 1.85 -7.91
N GLY A 102 -3.80 2.11 -7.59
CA GLY A 102 -4.60 3.21 -8.13
C GLY A 102 -5.31 2.86 -9.44
N ASN A 103 -5.33 1.59 -9.84
CA ASN A 103 -6.09 1.12 -10.98
C ASN A 103 -7.53 0.79 -10.57
N PRO A 104 -8.55 1.04 -11.41
CA PRO A 104 -9.91 0.60 -11.09
C PRO A 104 -10.00 -0.94 -11.11
N TYR A 105 -10.70 -1.50 -10.13
CA TYR A 105 -11.08 -2.91 -10.15
C TYR A 105 -11.93 -3.22 -11.38
N VAL A 106 -11.78 -4.42 -11.92
CA VAL A 106 -12.50 -4.86 -13.11
C VAL A 106 -13.53 -5.90 -12.71
N TYR A 107 -14.78 -5.66 -13.10
CA TYR A 107 -15.89 -6.57 -12.88
C TYR A 107 -16.54 -6.95 -14.23
N LEU A 108 -16.90 -8.22 -14.37
CA LEU A 108 -17.64 -8.73 -15.52
C LEU A 108 -18.72 -9.70 -15.06
N ASN A 109 -19.99 -9.38 -15.32
CA ASN A 109 -21.09 -10.30 -15.08
C ASN A 109 -21.13 -11.40 -16.17
N ILE A 110 -20.96 -12.66 -15.78
CA ILE A 110 -20.96 -13.82 -16.69
C ILE A 110 -22.33 -14.50 -16.72
N ALA A 111 -23.05 -14.53 -15.60
CA ALA A 111 -24.31 -15.25 -15.44
C ALA A 111 -25.38 -14.82 -16.45
N ASN A 112 -25.42 -13.53 -16.81
CA ASN A 112 -26.36 -12.96 -17.79
C ASN A 112 -25.67 -12.55 -19.10
N ALA A 113 -24.47 -13.07 -19.36
CA ALA A 113 -23.63 -12.67 -20.49
C ALA A 113 -24.21 -13.10 -21.84
N GLY A 114 -24.57 -12.12 -22.67
CA GLY A 114 -24.75 -12.34 -24.11
C GLY A 114 -23.45 -12.82 -24.79
N PRO A 115 -23.51 -13.29 -26.05
CA PRO A 115 -22.34 -13.86 -26.74
C PRO A 115 -21.09 -12.97 -26.77
N GLY A 116 -21.26 -11.64 -26.81
CA GLY A 116 -20.17 -10.66 -26.79
C GLY A 116 -19.43 -10.52 -25.45
N ILE A 117 -20.07 -10.91 -24.33
CA ILE A 117 -19.48 -10.89 -22.99
C ILE A 117 -18.75 -12.21 -22.71
N LYS A 118 -19.24 -13.34 -23.22
CA LYS A 118 -18.55 -14.64 -23.12
C LYS A 118 -17.14 -14.62 -23.72
N GLY A 119 -16.92 -13.78 -24.73
CA GLY A 119 -15.60 -13.56 -25.32
C GLY A 119 -14.63 -12.76 -24.45
N GLN A 120 -15.10 -12.12 -23.38
CA GLN A 120 -14.32 -11.26 -22.48
C GLN A 120 -13.94 -11.96 -21.16
N VAL A 121 -14.59 -13.08 -20.85
CA VAL A 121 -14.35 -13.90 -19.66
C VAL A 121 -12.88 -14.29 -19.54
N ARG A 122 -12.34 -14.19 -18.34
CA ARG A 122 -10.97 -14.61 -18.03
C ARG A 122 -10.84 -16.12 -18.06
N LYS A 123 -9.67 -16.60 -18.48
CA LYS A 123 -9.42 -18.00 -18.79
C LYS A 123 -8.13 -18.50 -18.18
N ASP A 124 -8.14 -19.79 -17.83
CA ASP A 124 -6.97 -20.53 -17.37
C ASP A 124 -5.98 -20.82 -18.53
N LYS A 125 -4.89 -21.51 -18.20
CA LYS A 125 -3.87 -21.95 -19.17
C LYS A 125 -4.43 -22.85 -20.29
N LYS A 126 -5.54 -23.54 -20.04
CA LYS A 126 -6.23 -24.43 -20.99
C LYS A 126 -7.37 -23.73 -21.74
N LEU A 127 -7.52 -22.41 -21.58
CA LEU A 127 -8.57 -21.58 -22.17
C LEU A 127 -9.99 -21.85 -21.63
N ASN A 128 -10.11 -22.51 -20.48
CA ASN A 128 -11.37 -22.65 -19.77
C ASN A 128 -11.67 -21.39 -18.96
N PRO A 129 -12.93 -20.94 -18.87
CA PRO A 129 -13.34 -19.90 -17.93
C PRO A 129 -12.88 -20.22 -16.51
N ILE A 130 -12.34 -19.22 -15.81
CA ILE A 130 -11.89 -19.39 -14.41
C ILE A 130 -13.03 -19.28 -13.39
N ASN A 131 -14.12 -18.62 -13.78
CA ASN A 131 -15.35 -18.46 -13.00
C ASN A 131 -16.57 -18.69 -13.89
N THR A 132 -17.69 -19.00 -13.24
CA THR A 132 -18.97 -19.31 -13.85
C THR A 132 -19.93 -18.12 -13.79
N GLN A 133 -19.90 -17.35 -12.69
CA GLN A 133 -20.92 -16.34 -12.38
C GLN A 133 -20.48 -14.92 -12.71
N TYR A 134 -19.28 -14.53 -12.32
CA TYR A 134 -18.69 -13.23 -12.60
C TYR A 134 -17.16 -13.31 -12.53
N ASP A 135 -16.48 -12.39 -13.20
CA ASP A 135 -15.06 -12.11 -12.93
C ASP A 135 -14.96 -10.83 -12.10
N PHE A 136 -14.11 -10.85 -11.08
CA PHE A 136 -13.74 -9.66 -10.31
C PHE A 136 -12.27 -9.74 -9.92
N TYR A 137 -11.51 -8.71 -10.28
CA TYR A 137 -10.04 -8.73 -10.14
C TYR A 137 -9.42 -7.32 -10.15
N SER A 138 -8.21 -7.21 -9.63
CA SER A 138 -7.32 -6.06 -9.81
C SER A 138 -6.33 -6.36 -10.95
N LYS A 139 -5.94 -5.30 -11.68
CA LYS A 139 -4.97 -5.39 -12.78
C LYS A 139 -3.50 -5.35 -12.30
N GLY A 140 -3.28 -5.56 -11.00
CA GLY A 140 -1.97 -5.51 -10.40
C GLY A 140 -1.28 -4.15 -10.53
N LYS A 141 0.05 -4.19 -10.42
CA LYS A 141 0.91 -3.00 -10.37
C LYS A 141 1.08 -2.37 -11.74
N ASP A 142 1.21 -3.19 -12.77
CA ASP A 142 1.45 -2.69 -14.12
C ASP A 142 0.19 -2.11 -14.77
N GLY A 143 -1.00 -2.47 -14.25
CA GLY A 143 -2.30 -2.01 -14.69
C GLY A 143 -2.70 -2.57 -16.06
N VAL A 144 -1.94 -3.53 -16.60
CA VAL A 144 -2.16 -4.21 -17.87
C VAL A 144 -2.72 -5.58 -17.58
N THR A 145 -3.61 -6.06 -18.45
CA THR A 145 -4.22 -7.36 -18.24
C THR A 145 -4.65 -8.00 -19.56
N LYS A 146 -4.70 -9.34 -19.58
CA LYS A 146 -5.13 -10.18 -20.69
C LYS A 146 -6.14 -11.18 -20.18
N LYS A 147 -6.96 -11.67 -21.12
CA LYS A 147 -8.03 -12.64 -20.81
C LYS A 147 -7.47 -13.94 -20.26
N GLN A 148 -6.37 -14.42 -20.84
CA GLN A 148 -5.71 -15.62 -20.32
C GLN A 148 -4.77 -15.21 -19.19
N ILE A 149 -5.05 -15.70 -17.99
CA ILE A 149 -4.34 -15.28 -16.78
C ILE A 149 -2.88 -15.75 -16.75
N SER A 150 -2.56 -16.83 -17.47
CA SER A 150 -1.18 -17.32 -17.60
C SER A 150 -0.33 -16.50 -18.58
N ASN A 151 -0.86 -15.40 -19.12
CA ASN A 151 -0.09 -14.46 -19.93
C ASN A 151 0.84 -13.65 -19.02
N LYS A 152 2.05 -13.34 -19.51
CA LYS A 152 3.04 -12.57 -18.75
C LYS A 152 2.49 -11.23 -18.25
N ASP A 153 1.68 -10.55 -19.07
CA ASP A 153 1.04 -9.26 -18.74
C ASP A 153 -0.16 -9.41 -17.79
N SER A 154 -0.30 -10.54 -17.10
CA SER A 154 -1.44 -10.81 -16.20
C SER A 154 -1.04 -11.64 -15.00
N LEU A 155 0.25 -11.91 -14.82
CA LEU A 155 0.74 -12.74 -13.72
C LEU A 155 0.67 -11.97 -12.38
N ASP A 156 0.77 -10.65 -12.41
CA ASP A 156 0.65 -9.78 -11.23
C ASP A 156 -0.79 -9.39 -10.89
N ASP A 157 -1.77 -9.76 -11.72
CA ASP A 157 -3.19 -9.55 -11.45
C ASP A 157 -3.58 -10.26 -10.15
N ILE A 158 -4.40 -9.60 -9.32
CA ILE A 158 -5.03 -10.25 -8.17
C ILE A 158 -6.43 -10.68 -8.58
N ILE A 159 -6.69 -11.97 -8.57
CA ILE A 159 -7.90 -12.56 -9.16
C ILE A 159 -8.72 -13.34 -8.13
N ILE A 160 -10.03 -13.34 -8.32
CA ILE A 160 -10.92 -14.37 -7.79
C ILE A 160 -11.05 -15.46 -8.85
N ALA A 161 -10.89 -16.72 -8.46
CA ALA A 161 -11.04 -17.85 -9.36
C ALA A 161 -11.74 -19.04 -8.69
N ARG A 162 -12.18 -20.01 -9.52
CA ARG A 162 -12.95 -21.18 -9.08
C ARG A 162 -14.18 -20.78 -8.27
N ASP A 163 -14.91 -19.76 -8.74
CA ASP A 163 -16.11 -19.25 -8.10
C ASP A 163 -15.89 -18.86 -6.62
N GLY A 164 -14.70 -18.33 -6.31
CA GLY A 164 -14.34 -17.86 -4.97
C GLY A 164 -13.59 -18.84 -4.07
N LEU A 165 -13.23 -20.02 -4.57
CA LEU A 165 -12.35 -20.97 -3.86
C LEU A 165 -10.87 -20.52 -3.86
N PHE A 166 -10.49 -19.64 -4.79
CA PHE A 166 -9.17 -19.04 -4.87
C PHE A 166 -9.28 -17.52 -4.91
N ILE A 167 -8.48 -16.85 -4.10
CA ILE A 167 -8.25 -15.40 -4.16
C ILE A 167 -6.75 -15.18 -3.94
N GLY A 168 -6.09 -14.57 -4.91
CA GLY A 168 -4.63 -14.41 -4.87
C GLY A 168 -4.05 -13.92 -6.17
N VAL A 169 -2.72 -13.98 -6.26
CA VAL A 169 -1.96 -13.60 -7.46
C VAL A 169 -2.22 -14.60 -8.57
N ALA A 170 -2.42 -14.11 -9.80
CA ALA A 170 -2.71 -14.93 -10.97
C ALA A 170 -1.57 -15.90 -11.33
N GLU A 171 -0.32 -15.56 -11.00
CA GLU A 171 0.83 -16.45 -11.12
C GLU A 171 0.68 -17.76 -10.32
N ASP A 172 -0.02 -17.72 -9.18
CA ASP A 172 -0.17 -18.85 -8.26
C ASP A 172 -1.37 -19.77 -8.58
N PHE A 173 -2.15 -19.45 -9.61
CA PHE A 173 -3.38 -20.16 -9.98
C PHE A 173 -3.21 -21.25 -11.05
#